data_AF-A0A4Y8SHX0-F1
#
_entry.id   AF-A0A4Y8SHX0-F1
#
_cell.length_a   1.000
_cell.length_b   1.000
_cell.length_c   1.000
_cell.angle_alpha   90.00
_cell.angle_beta   90.00
_cell.angle_gamma   90.00
#
_symmetry.space_group_name_H-M   'P 1'
#
loop_
_entity.id
_entity.type
_entity.pdbx_description
1 polymer ?
#
loop_
_entity_poly.entity_id
_entity_poly.type
_entity_poly.pdbx_seq_one_letter_code
_entity_poly.pdbx_strand_id
1 'polypeptide(L)'
;MIHYHGTPIGGTRQDAARLLAGRHALVPFPRQDDLGIVAEACQSFVFDNGAFTVWKKGGQVDVDGYTRWVDDWHRHPGFDWALIPDVIDGDEDANDRLLEQWPGYLPGVPVWHMHESIERLQRLALSWRIVALGSSGQWRSPGTPAWWKRMGSAMDAICDDQGRPQCRLHGLRMLDPAIFQSLPLASADSTNAAVNGGSISRFGMYTPPSAGQRASVIADRIEAHTSSPIWQRESQTELAL
;
A
#
# COMPACT_ATOMS: atom_id res chain seq x y z
N MET A 1 -10.92 3.83 6.85
CA MET A 1 -9.84 3.58 5.85
C MET A 1 -9.90 2.12 5.41
N ILE A 2 -9.51 1.78 4.18
CA ILE A 2 -9.37 0.38 3.73
C ILE A 2 -7.99 -0.16 4.10
N HIS A 3 -7.94 -1.34 4.72
CA HIS A 3 -6.70 -2.03 5.09
C HIS A 3 -6.44 -3.21 4.14
N TYR A 4 -5.55 -3.04 3.16
CA TYR A 4 -5.20 -4.12 2.22
C TYR A 4 -4.08 -5.00 2.80
N HIS A 5 -4.41 -6.24 3.15
CA HIS A 5 -3.40 -7.20 3.63
C HIS A 5 -2.66 -7.82 2.44
N GLY A 6 -1.35 -7.64 2.40
CA GLY A 6 -0.50 -8.14 1.33
C GLY A 6 -0.42 -9.67 1.33
N THR A 7 -0.64 -10.27 0.16
CA THR A 7 -0.55 -11.70 -0.10
C THR A 7 0.81 -12.07 -0.74
N PRO A 8 1.24 -13.35 -0.72
CA PRO A 8 0.60 -14.51 -0.09
C PRO A 8 0.66 -14.49 1.44
N ILE A 9 -0.38 -15.02 2.08
CA ILE A 9 -0.52 -15.01 3.55
C ILE A 9 0.42 -16.01 4.23
N GLY A 10 0.76 -17.10 3.53
CA GLY A 10 1.50 -18.22 4.10
C GLY A 10 0.63 -19.12 4.98
N GLY A 11 1.21 -20.23 5.47
CA GLY A 11 0.46 -21.26 6.19
C GLY A 11 -0.37 -22.15 5.26
N THR A 12 -1.47 -22.71 5.77
CA THR A 12 -2.37 -23.55 4.97
C THR A 12 -3.33 -22.70 4.13
N ARG A 13 -3.92 -23.28 3.07
CA ARG A 13 -4.98 -22.58 2.30
C ARG A 13 -6.21 -22.23 3.14
N GLN A 14 -6.49 -23.02 4.18
CA GLN A 14 -7.55 -22.72 5.13
C GLN A 14 -7.21 -21.50 6.01
N ASP A 15 -5.95 -21.36 6.43
CA ASP A 15 -5.50 -20.19 7.18
C ASP A 15 -5.62 -18.92 6.32
N ALA A 16 -5.17 -18.98 5.07
CA ALA A 16 -5.30 -17.87 4.12
C ALA A 16 -6.78 -17.48 3.90
N ALA A 17 -7.66 -18.44 3.63
CA ALA A 17 -9.09 -18.18 3.46
C ALA A 17 -9.74 -17.57 4.71
N ARG A 18 -9.39 -18.04 5.91
CA ARG A 18 -9.91 -17.49 7.18
C ARG A 18 -9.43 -16.07 7.45
N LEU A 19 -8.17 -15.77 7.13
CA LEU A 19 -7.67 -14.41 7.25
C LEU A 19 -8.31 -13.49 6.21
N LEU A 20 -8.46 -13.91 4.98
CA LEU A 20 -8.91 -13.05 3.89
C LEU A 20 -10.43 -12.84 3.85
N ALA A 21 -11.20 -13.75 4.46
CA ALA A 21 -12.66 -13.67 4.51
C ALA A 21 -13.15 -12.33 5.08
N GLY A 22 -13.89 -11.59 4.27
CA GLY A 22 -14.47 -10.30 4.63
C GLY A 22 -13.46 -9.14 4.75
N ARG A 23 -12.18 -9.37 4.45
CA ARG A 23 -11.13 -8.34 4.47
C ARG A 23 -10.80 -7.84 3.07
N HIS A 24 -9.83 -6.93 2.98
CA HIS A 24 -9.29 -6.45 1.72
C HIS A 24 -7.87 -6.96 1.51
N ALA A 25 -7.48 -7.21 0.27
CA ALA A 25 -6.20 -7.80 -0.05
C ALA A 25 -5.40 -7.00 -1.07
N LEU A 26 -4.07 -7.08 -0.97
CA LEU A 26 -3.17 -6.67 -2.05
C LEU A 26 -2.53 -7.94 -2.65
N VAL A 27 -2.64 -8.09 -3.96
CA VAL A 27 -2.07 -9.23 -4.70
C VAL A 27 -0.90 -8.77 -5.56
N PRO A 28 0.33 -9.20 -5.27
CA PRO A 28 1.48 -8.87 -6.10
C PRO A 28 1.51 -9.76 -7.35
N PHE A 29 1.74 -9.15 -8.51
CA PHE A 29 1.89 -9.82 -9.81
C PHE A 29 2.88 -11.00 -9.81
N PRO A 30 4.07 -10.93 -9.18
CA PRO A 30 4.99 -12.05 -9.16
C PRO A 30 4.55 -13.21 -8.24
N ARG A 31 3.55 -13.02 -7.37
CA ARG A 31 3.12 -14.01 -6.36
C ARG A 31 1.59 -14.04 -6.22
N GLN A 32 0.94 -14.61 -7.23
CA GLN A 32 -0.51 -14.72 -7.34
C GLN A 32 -1.09 -15.94 -6.60
N ASP A 33 -0.31 -16.56 -5.71
CA ASP A 33 -0.60 -17.86 -5.10
C ASP A 33 -1.98 -17.91 -4.45
N ASP A 34 -2.44 -16.81 -3.84
CA ASP A 34 -3.71 -16.68 -3.11
C ASP A 34 -4.83 -15.99 -3.92
N LEU A 35 -4.61 -15.68 -5.21
CA LEU A 35 -5.56 -14.89 -6.02
C LEU A 35 -6.97 -15.48 -6.06
N GLY A 36 -7.09 -16.80 -6.19
CA GLY A 36 -8.40 -17.47 -6.18
C GLY A 36 -9.14 -17.33 -4.85
N ILE A 37 -8.42 -17.35 -3.72
CA ILE A 37 -9.01 -17.11 -2.40
C ILE A 37 -9.42 -15.65 -2.26
N VAL A 38 -8.57 -14.73 -2.73
CA VAL A 38 -8.84 -13.28 -2.70
C VAL A 38 -10.11 -12.95 -3.49
N ALA A 39 -10.24 -13.46 -4.70
CA ALA A 39 -11.39 -13.21 -5.56
C ALA A 39 -12.71 -13.69 -4.94
N GLU A 40 -12.69 -14.81 -4.23
CA GLU A 40 -13.88 -15.42 -3.62
C GLU A 40 -14.22 -14.81 -2.24
N ALA A 41 -13.21 -14.53 -1.41
CA ALA A 41 -13.42 -14.30 0.02
C ALA A 41 -13.27 -12.84 0.46
N CYS A 42 -12.55 -12.00 -0.30
CA CYS A 42 -12.32 -10.60 0.08
C CYS A 42 -13.49 -9.68 -0.32
N GLN A 43 -13.70 -8.62 0.46
CA GLN A 43 -14.65 -7.55 0.09
C GLN A 43 -14.15 -6.75 -1.12
N SER A 44 -12.85 -6.49 -1.16
CA SER A 44 -12.19 -5.94 -2.35
C SER A 44 -10.70 -6.26 -2.37
N PHE A 45 -10.06 -6.04 -3.51
CA PHE A 45 -8.62 -6.25 -3.66
C PHE A 45 -8.01 -5.30 -4.69
N VAL A 46 -6.70 -5.14 -4.57
CA VAL A 46 -5.86 -4.31 -5.42
C VAL A 46 -4.65 -5.09 -5.91
N PHE A 47 -4.07 -4.66 -7.01
CA PHE A 47 -2.87 -5.30 -7.57
C PHE A 47 -1.63 -4.45 -7.38
N ASP A 48 -0.55 -5.10 -6.96
CA ASP A 48 0.80 -4.56 -6.93
C ASP A 48 1.60 -5.16 -8.11
N ASN A 49 2.33 -4.32 -8.84
CA ASN A 49 3.18 -4.74 -9.94
C ASN A 49 4.42 -5.52 -9.44
N GLY A 50 4.80 -5.37 -8.17
CA GLY A 50 5.90 -6.09 -7.55
C GLY A 50 7.30 -5.63 -7.99
N ALA A 51 7.44 -4.45 -8.59
CA ALA A 51 8.69 -3.91 -9.11
C ALA A 51 9.83 -3.98 -8.10
N PHE A 52 9.57 -3.55 -6.86
CA PHE A 52 10.59 -3.58 -5.81
C PHE A 52 11.12 -4.99 -5.52
N THR A 53 10.25 -5.99 -5.59
CA THR A 53 10.61 -7.40 -5.33
C THR A 53 11.40 -7.99 -6.49
N VAL A 54 11.02 -7.65 -7.73
CA VAL A 54 11.69 -8.10 -8.95
C VAL A 54 13.07 -7.46 -9.07
N TRP A 55 13.18 -6.14 -8.86
CA TRP A 55 14.45 -5.41 -8.86
C TRP A 55 15.42 -5.92 -7.80
N LYS A 56 14.94 -6.21 -6.57
CA LYS A 56 15.79 -6.81 -5.52
C LYS A 56 16.41 -8.15 -5.91
N LYS A 57 15.81 -8.86 -6.87
CA LYS A 57 16.32 -10.13 -7.41
C LYS A 57 17.11 -9.93 -8.71
N GLY A 58 17.37 -8.69 -9.13
CA GLY A 58 18.08 -8.34 -10.36
C GLY A 58 17.25 -8.55 -11.63
N GLY A 59 15.93 -8.62 -11.52
CA GLY A 59 15.02 -8.75 -12.66
C GLY A 59 14.40 -7.43 -13.11
N GLN A 60 13.61 -7.50 -14.18
CA GLN A 60 12.74 -6.41 -14.66
C GLN A 60 11.29 -6.88 -14.65
N VAL A 61 10.36 -5.98 -14.34
CA VAL A 61 8.92 -6.29 -14.38
C VAL A 61 8.47 -6.45 -15.82
N ASP A 62 7.73 -7.52 -16.10
CA ASP A 62 6.98 -7.67 -17.35
C ASP A 62 5.76 -6.73 -17.31
N VAL A 63 5.95 -5.48 -17.73
CA VAL A 63 4.92 -4.43 -17.73
C VAL A 63 3.73 -4.81 -18.61
N ASP A 64 3.99 -5.41 -19.78
CA ASP A 64 2.93 -5.85 -20.70
C ASP A 64 2.14 -7.02 -20.10
N GLY A 65 2.83 -7.99 -19.49
CA GLY A 65 2.20 -9.09 -18.76
C GLY A 65 1.36 -8.62 -17.58
N TYR A 66 1.89 -7.66 -16.81
CA TYR A 66 1.14 -7.04 -15.72
C TYR A 66 -0.11 -6.32 -16.22
N THR A 67 0.01 -5.54 -17.29
CA THR A 67 -1.11 -4.79 -17.87
C THR A 67 -2.20 -5.73 -18.40
N ARG A 68 -1.83 -6.81 -19.09
CA ARG A 68 -2.78 -7.86 -19.50
C ARG A 68 -3.48 -8.52 -18.32
N TRP A 69 -2.72 -8.82 -17.25
CA TRP A 69 -3.29 -9.39 -16.03
C TRP A 69 -4.29 -8.43 -15.37
N VAL A 70 -4.00 -7.14 -15.33
CA VAL A 70 -4.97 -6.14 -14.84
C VAL A 70 -6.20 -6.10 -15.74
N ASP A 71 -6.04 -6.14 -17.06
CA ASP A 71 -7.16 -6.15 -18.01
C ASP A 71 -8.06 -7.39 -17.86
N ASP A 72 -7.49 -8.57 -17.62
CA ASP A 72 -8.27 -9.80 -17.39
C ASP A 72 -9.19 -9.69 -16.14
N TRP A 73 -8.77 -8.90 -15.14
CA TRP A 73 -9.43 -8.82 -13.83
C TRP A 73 -10.18 -7.51 -13.58
N HIS A 74 -10.01 -6.47 -14.41
CA HIS A 74 -10.53 -5.13 -14.10
C HIS A 74 -12.07 -5.05 -13.95
N ARG A 75 -12.78 -6.05 -14.49
CA ARG A 75 -14.24 -6.16 -14.42
C ARG A 75 -14.73 -6.98 -13.23
N HIS A 76 -13.83 -7.60 -12.48
CA HIS A 76 -14.20 -8.35 -11.29
C HIS A 76 -14.83 -7.37 -10.27
N PRO A 77 -16.00 -7.68 -9.68
CA PRO A 77 -16.73 -6.73 -8.84
C PRO A 77 -15.97 -6.31 -7.57
N GLY A 78 -15.07 -7.16 -7.08
CA GLY A 78 -14.20 -6.85 -5.95
C GLY A 78 -12.87 -6.16 -6.31
N PHE A 79 -12.58 -5.92 -7.59
CA PHE A 79 -11.32 -5.27 -7.97
C PHE A 79 -11.44 -3.75 -7.87
N ASP A 80 -10.55 -3.12 -7.08
CA ASP A 80 -10.58 -1.66 -6.87
C ASP A 80 -9.66 -0.91 -7.84
N TRP A 81 -8.37 -1.27 -7.89
CA TRP A 81 -7.34 -0.61 -8.70
C TRP A 81 -6.01 -1.38 -8.73
N ALA A 82 -5.10 -0.97 -9.62
CA ALA A 82 -3.74 -1.50 -9.77
C ALA A 82 -2.68 -0.40 -9.61
N LEU A 83 -1.52 -0.73 -9.01
CA LEU A 83 -0.37 0.17 -9.00
C LEU A 83 0.27 0.24 -10.39
N ILE A 84 0.32 1.44 -10.96
CA ILE A 84 1.01 1.65 -12.23
C ILE A 84 2.50 1.37 -12.04
N PRO A 85 3.14 0.57 -12.90
CA PRO A 85 4.57 0.30 -12.82
C PRO A 85 5.43 1.57 -12.83
N ASP A 86 6.54 1.51 -12.10
CA ASP A 86 7.56 2.53 -12.01
C ASP A 86 8.91 2.01 -12.52
N VAL A 87 9.81 2.94 -12.85
CA VAL A 87 11.21 2.63 -13.14
C VAL A 87 12.03 2.81 -11.88
N ILE A 88 12.41 1.70 -11.25
CA ILE A 88 13.30 1.74 -10.08
C ILE A 88 14.68 2.25 -10.51
N ASP A 89 15.23 3.20 -9.76
CA ASP A 89 16.44 3.98 -10.08
C ASP A 89 16.32 4.85 -11.35
N GLY A 90 15.11 5.01 -11.91
CA GLY A 90 14.82 5.94 -13.00
C GLY A 90 14.60 7.38 -12.51
N ASP A 91 14.44 8.30 -13.47
CA ASP A 91 14.03 9.68 -13.20
C ASP A 91 12.51 9.87 -13.24
N GLU A 92 12.05 11.03 -12.81
CA GLU A 92 10.62 11.39 -12.80
C GLU A 92 10.01 11.32 -14.21
N ASP A 93 10.77 11.72 -15.23
CA ASP A 93 10.33 11.70 -16.63
C ASP A 93 10.07 10.26 -17.12
N ALA A 94 10.90 9.30 -16.72
CA ALA A 94 10.69 7.89 -17.04
C ALA A 94 9.41 7.35 -16.39
N ASN A 95 9.14 7.73 -15.13
CA ASN A 95 7.90 7.37 -14.44
C ASN A 95 6.68 8.03 -15.12
N ASP A 96 6.77 9.31 -15.48
CA ASP A 96 5.68 10.04 -16.12
C ASP A 96 5.33 9.46 -17.50
N ARG A 97 6.31 8.97 -18.28
CA ARG A 97 6.06 8.22 -19.52
C ARG A 97 5.28 6.92 -19.30
N LEU A 98 5.51 6.21 -18.20
CA LEU A 98 4.74 5.01 -17.87
C LEU A 98 3.30 5.35 -17.48
N LEU A 99 3.10 6.48 -16.81
CA LEU A 99 1.75 6.98 -16.52
C LEU A 99 0.99 7.32 -17.81
N GLU A 100 1.65 7.93 -18.79
CA GLU A 100 1.06 8.25 -20.11
C GLU A 100 0.72 7.00 -20.92
N GLN A 101 1.49 5.92 -20.77
CA GLN A 101 1.27 4.64 -21.46
C GLN A 101 0.19 3.78 -20.79
N TRP A 102 -0.18 4.07 -19.55
CA TRP A 102 -1.19 3.30 -18.84
C TRP A 102 -2.55 3.38 -19.54
N PRO A 103 -3.21 2.26 -19.85
CA PRO A 103 -4.50 2.29 -20.54
C PRO A 103 -5.57 3.02 -19.71
N GLY A 104 -6.09 4.15 -20.21
CA GLY A 104 -6.98 5.03 -19.45
C GLY A 104 -8.32 4.42 -19.01
N TYR A 105 -8.71 3.26 -19.55
CA TYR A 105 -9.90 2.52 -19.11
C TYR A 105 -9.62 1.58 -17.92
N LEU A 106 -8.35 1.30 -17.61
CA LEU A 106 -7.94 0.49 -16.47
C LEU A 106 -7.75 1.37 -15.23
N PRO A 107 -8.26 0.97 -14.05
CA PRO A 107 -8.14 1.76 -12.83
C PRO A 107 -6.69 1.71 -12.28
N GLY A 108 -5.86 2.64 -12.73
CA GLY A 108 -4.47 2.79 -12.30
C GLY A 108 -4.30 3.76 -11.14
N VAL A 109 -3.32 3.49 -10.28
CA VAL A 109 -2.86 4.39 -9.21
C VAL A 109 -1.36 4.67 -9.37
N PRO A 110 -0.95 5.93 -9.59
CA PRO A 110 0.45 6.30 -9.62
C PRO A 110 1.06 6.28 -8.22
N VAL A 111 2.36 5.99 -8.16
CA VAL A 111 3.15 6.10 -6.94
C VAL A 111 3.97 7.39 -6.98
N TRP A 112 3.86 8.19 -5.93
CA TRP A 112 4.86 9.21 -5.60
C TRP A 112 5.86 8.63 -4.62
N HIS A 113 7.12 8.65 -5.00
CA HIS A 113 8.21 8.21 -4.16
C HIS A 113 8.79 9.38 -3.39
N MET A 114 9.06 9.19 -2.10
CA MET A 114 9.52 10.29 -1.23
C MET A 114 10.80 11.02 -1.70
N HIS A 115 11.62 10.41 -2.55
CA HIS A 115 12.79 11.04 -3.16
C HIS A 115 12.49 11.93 -4.38
N GLU A 116 11.32 11.80 -4.98
CA GLU A 116 10.85 12.65 -6.06
C GLU A 116 10.42 14.03 -5.53
N SER A 117 10.35 15.00 -6.42
CA SER A 117 9.96 16.38 -6.19
C SER A 117 8.54 16.50 -5.59
N ILE A 118 8.33 17.55 -4.80
CA ILE A 118 7.00 17.86 -4.24
C ILE A 118 6.08 18.39 -5.35
N GLU A 119 6.66 19.07 -6.33
CA GLU A 119 6.00 19.56 -7.52
C GLU A 119 5.36 18.40 -8.30
N ARG A 120 6.05 17.25 -8.41
CA ARG A 120 5.46 16.05 -9.00
C ARG A 120 4.28 15.53 -8.20
N LEU A 121 4.41 15.44 -6.88
CA LEU A 121 3.30 15.04 -6.00
C LEU A 121 2.07 15.92 -6.19
N GLN A 122 2.25 17.24 -6.29
CA GLN A 122 1.16 18.18 -6.55
C GLN A 122 0.50 17.94 -7.92
N ARG A 123 1.29 17.73 -8.99
CA ARG A 123 0.75 17.38 -10.32
C ARG A 123 -0.08 16.09 -10.28
N LEU A 124 0.42 15.06 -9.59
CA LEU A 124 -0.29 13.79 -9.44
C LEU A 124 -1.59 13.96 -8.66
N ALA A 125 -1.55 14.67 -7.52
CA ALA A 125 -2.73 14.90 -6.68
C ALA A 125 -3.83 15.69 -7.39
N LEU A 126 -3.48 16.57 -8.33
CA LEU A 126 -4.44 17.31 -9.15
C LEU A 126 -5.04 16.48 -10.29
N SER A 127 -4.30 15.47 -10.79
CA SER A 127 -4.67 14.75 -12.02
C SER A 127 -5.28 13.37 -11.76
N TRP A 128 -5.00 12.77 -10.60
CA TRP A 128 -5.39 11.41 -10.27
C TRP A 128 -6.33 11.36 -9.07
N ARG A 129 -7.30 10.44 -9.14
CA ARG A 129 -8.27 10.23 -8.06
C ARG A 129 -7.62 9.70 -6.78
N ILE A 130 -6.62 8.84 -6.95
CA ILE A 130 -5.85 8.20 -5.87
C ILE A 130 -4.37 8.36 -6.20
N VAL A 131 -3.56 8.72 -5.20
CA VAL A 131 -2.09 8.70 -5.30
C VAL A 131 -1.54 7.81 -4.19
N ALA A 132 -0.66 6.88 -4.54
CA ALA A 132 0.05 6.04 -3.59
C ALA A 132 1.34 6.73 -3.12
N LEU A 133 1.63 6.64 -1.82
CA LEU A 133 2.80 7.24 -1.19
C LEU A 133 3.84 6.15 -0.91
N GLY A 134 4.99 6.22 -1.57
CA GLY A 134 6.06 5.21 -1.53
C GLY A 134 7.30 5.66 -0.76
N SER A 135 7.58 4.98 0.36
CA SER A 135 8.84 5.14 1.11
C SER A 135 10.05 4.71 0.28
N SER A 136 11.06 5.58 0.12
CA SER A 136 12.18 5.37 -0.80
C SER A 136 13.43 6.19 -0.42
N GLY A 137 14.58 5.88 -1.02
CA GLY A 137 15.85 6.58 -0.79
C GLY A 137 16.23 6.63 0.70
N GLN A 138 16.57 7.83 1.19
CA GLN A 138 16.87 8.06 2.62
C GLN A 138 15.64 7.92 3.54
N TRP A 139 14.43 7.85 2.97
CA TRP A 139 13.15 7.71 3.67
C TRP A 139 12.56 6.30 3.49
N ARG A 140 13.39 5.27 3.36
CA ARG A 140 12.94 3.87 3.16
C ARG A 140 12.20 3.25 4.37
N SER A 141 12.32 3.85 5.54
CA SER A 141 11.79 3.35 6.81
C SER A 141 10.69 4.28 7.33
N PRO A 142 9.41 3.89 7.20
CA PRO A 142 8.28 4.63 7.76
C PRO A 142 8.44 4.86 9.27
N GLY A 143 7.93 6.00 9.76
CA GLY A 143 7.92 6.32 11.19
C GLY A 143 9.22 6.89 11.77
N THR A 144 10.29 6.99 10.99
CA THR A 144 11.54 7.65 11.44
C THR A 144 11.40 9.18 11.40
N PRO A 145 12.17 9.95 12.21
CA PRO A 145 12.05 11.42 12.23
C PRO A 145 12.27 12.08 10.86
N ALA A 146 13.27 11.60 10.10
CA ALA A 146 13.52 12.09 8.74
C ALA A 146 12.34 11.80 7.79
N TRP A 147 11.69 10.63 7.96
CA TRP A 147 10.51 10.26 7.19
C TRP A 147 9.32 11.14 7.52
N TRP A 148 9.05 11.40 8.80
CA TRP A 148 7.99 12.31 9.23
C TRP A 148 8.20 13.72 8.72
N LYS A 149 9.43 14.25 8.79
CA LYS A 149 9.74 15.57 8.22
C LYS A 149 9.39 15.65 6.73
N ARG A 150 9.73 14.62 5.95
CA ARG A 150 9.43 14.59 4.50
C ARG A 150 7.94 14.37 4.22
N MET A 151 7.29 13.50 4.98
CA MET A 151 5.85 13.27 4.89
C MET A 151 5.08 14.54 5.25
N GLY A 152 5.57 15.32 6.22
CA GLY A 152 4.98 16.60 6.58
C GLY A 152 5.03 17.60 5.45
N SER A 153 6.19 17.76 4.79
CA SER A 153 6.29 18.60 3.58
C SER A 153 5.36 18.12 2.45
N ALA A 154 5.19 16.81 2.29
CA ALA A 154 4.27 16.25 1.31
C ALA A 154 2.81 16.58 1.64
N MET A 155 2.38 16.36 2.88
CA MET A 155 1.02 16.66 3.34
C MET A 155 0.72 18.16 3.27
N ASP A 156 1.65 19.03 3.67
CA ASP A 156 1.48 20.48 3.58
C ASP A 156 1.31 20.97 2.14
N ALA A 157 1.90 20.28 1.17
CA ALA A 157 1.82 20.65 -0.24
C ALA A 157 0.51 20.22 -0.93
N ILE A 158 -0.16 19.17 -0.42
CA ILE A 158 -1.36 18.58 -1.05
C ILE A 158 -2.62 18.62 -0.18
N CYS A 159 -2.52 19.07 1.07
CA CYS A 159 -3.67 19.30 1.93
C CYS A 159 -4.04 20.78 1.93
N ASP A 160 -5.34 21.06 1.98
CA ASP A 160 -5.84 22.42 2.13
C ASP A 160 -5.58 22.99 3.54
N ASP A 161 -6.05 24.22 3.78
CA ASP A 161 -5.90 24.89 5.08
C ASP A 161 -6.53 24.09 6.23
N GLN A 162 -7.57 23.31 5.95
CA GLN A 162 -8.25 22.43 6.91
C GLN A 162 -7.59 21.05 7.06
N GLY A 163 -6.48 20.79 6.35
CA GLY A 163 -5.76 19.52 6.39
C GLY A 163 -6.42 18.42 5.57
N ARG A 164 -7.34 18.74 4.65
CA ARG A 164 -8.00 17.75 3.79
C ARG A 164 -7.17 17.54 2.52
N PRO A 165 -6.83 16.30 2.13
CA PRO A 165 -6.02 16.07 0.94
C PRO A 165 -6.80 16.35 -0.35
N GLN A 166 -6.11 16.84 -1.38
CA GLN A 166 -6.68 17.13 -2.71
C GLN A 166 -7.19 15.88 -3.45
N CYS A 167 -6.60 14.72 -3.16
CA CYS A 167 -7.02 13.42 -3.70
C CYS A 167 -7.04 12.35 -2.60
N ARG A 168 -7.53 11.15 -2.91
CA ARG A 168 -7.45 10.03 -1.97
C ARG A 168 -6.00 9.54 -1.89
N LEU A 169 -5.53 9.26 -0.68
CA LEU A 169 -4.16 8.78 -0.47
C LEU A 169 -4.13 7.29 -0.15
N HIS A 170 -3.20 6.57 -0.76
CA HIS A 170 -2.86 5.20 -0.40
C HIS A 170 -1.46 5.15 0.23
N GLY A 171 -1.32 4.60 1.44
CA GLY A 171 -0.01 4.49 2.10
C GLY A 171 0.66 3.15 1.82
N LEU A 172 1.75 3.14 1.02
CA LEU A 172 2.49 1.91 0.74
C LEU A 172 3.28 1.44 1.95
N ARG A 173 3.00 0.21 2.41
CA ARG A 173 3.59 -0.40 3.63
C ARG A 173 3.30 0.40 4.91
N MET A 174 2.16 1.08 4.97
CA MET A 174 1.81 1.98 6.08
C MET A 174 0.70 1.44 7.00
N LEU A 175 0.37 0.14 6.98
CA LEU A 175 -0.52 -0.47 7.99
C LEU A 175 0.14 -0.66 9.36
N ASP A 176 0.56 0.45 9.95
CA ASP A 176 0.95 0.60 11.35
C ASP A 176 0.06 1.69 11.98
N PRO A 177 -0.72 1.38 13.04
CA PRO A 177 -1.56 2.36 13.70
C PRO A 177 -0.80 3.60 14.19
N ALA A 178 0.48 3.49 14.54
CA ALA A 178 1.30 4.65 14.92
C ALA A 178 1.59 5.60 13.75
N ILE A 179 1.38 5.14 12.51
CA ILE A 179 1.59 5.92 11.28
C ILE A 179 0.26 6.43 10.73
N PHE A 180 -0.66 5.52 10.40
CA PHE A 180 -1.86 5.93 9.67
C PHE A 180 -2.85 6.73 10.51
N GLN A 181 -2.81 6.63 11.85
CA GLN A 181 -3.64 7.47 12.71
C GLN A 181 -3.21 8.94 12.71
N SER A 182 -2.03 9.25 12.17
CA SER A 182 -1.52 10.63 12.03
C SER A 182 -1.63 11.16 10.59
N LEU A 183 -2.16 10.37 9.65
CA LEU A 183 -2.23 10.71 8.23
C LEU A 183 -3.65 10.53 7.67
N PRO A 184 -4.13 11.42 6.77
CA PRO A 184 -5.46 11.31 6.16
C PRO A 184 -5.48 10.31 4.99
N LEU A 185 -5.14 9.04 5.28
CA LEU A 185 -5.10 7.97 4.28
C LEU A 185 -6.49 7.39 3.98
N ALA A 186 -6.84 7.28 2.71
CA ALA A 186 -8.07 6.58 2.31
C ALA A 186 -7.91 5.05 2.37
N SER A 187 -6.67 4.58 2.15
CA SER A 187 -6.28 3.17 2.29
C SER A 187 -4.79 3.03 2.58
N ALA A 188 -4.35 1.87 3.03
CA ALA A 188 -2.94 1.51 3.15
C ALA A 188 -2.78 0.00 3.01
N ASP A 189 -1.58 -0.45 2.67
CA ASP A 189 -1.25 -1.87 2.61
C ASP A 189 -0.10 -2.25 3.54
N SER A 190 0.03 -3.55 3.80
CA SER A 190 1.22 -4.15 4.40
C SER A 190 1.18 -5.67 4.32
N THR A 191 2.35 -6.29 4.23
CA THR A 191 2.52 -7.74 4.41
C THR A 191 2.71 -8.12 5.89
N ASN A 192 2.49 -7.21 6.86
CA ASN A 192 2.79 -7.43 8.28
C ASN A 192 2.11 -8.69 8.85
N ALA A 193 0.80 -8.88 8.60
CA ALA A 193 0.06 -10.04 9.08
C ALA A 193 0.64 -11.35 8.51
N ALA A 194 0.91 -11.40 7.21
CA ALA A 194 1.49 -12.55 6.52
C ALA A 194 2.92 -12.87 7.04
N VAL A 195 3.79 -11.87 7.11
CA VAL A 195 5.20 -12.04 7.50
C VAL A 195 5.33 -12.41 8.98
N ASN A 196 4.56 -11.77 9.86
CA ASN A 196 4.72 -11.92 11.31
C ASN A 196 3.80 -12.97 11.94
N GLY A 197 2.85 -13.54 11.19
CA GLY A 197 2.06 -14.69 11.64
C GLY A 197 2.92 -15.92 12.01
N GLY A 198 4.11 -16.05 11.42
CA GLY A 198 5.09 -17.08 11.80
C GLY A 198 5.90 -16.78 13.07
N SER A 199 5.91 -15.54 13.56
CA SER A 199 6.78 -15.09 14.64
C SER A 199 6.13 -15.27 16.02
N ILE A 200 6.27 -16.48 16.56
CA ILE A 200 5.66 -16.88 17.86
C ILE A 200 6.08 -15.95 19.00
N SER A 201 7.35 -15.50 19.04
CA SER A 201 7.90 -14.67 20.12
C SER A 201 7.25 -13.29 20.25
N ARG A 202 6.45 -12.85 19.26
CA ARG A 202 5.69 -11.59 19.31
C ARG A 202 4.39 -11.71 20.11
N PHE A 203 4.01 -12.92 20.50
CA PHE A 203 2.78 -13.18 21.23
C PHE A 203 3.13 -13.44 22.71
N GLY A 204 2.24 -13.00 23.59
CA GLY A 204 2.40 -13.21 25.02
C GLY A 204 2.13 -14.67 25.42
N MET A 205 1.88 -14.87 26.71
CA MET A 205 1.68 -16.19 27.32
C MET A 205 0.61 -17.06 26.63
N TYR A 206 -0.41 -16.44 26.03
CA TYR A 206 -1.50 -17.11 25.33
C TYR A 206 -1.32 -16.99 23.81
N THR A 207 -0.36 -17.74 23.26
CA THR A 207 -0.06 -17.67 21.83
C THR A 207 -1.08 -18.48 21.00
N PRO A 208 -1.70 -17.89 19.96
CA PRO A 208 -2.58 -18.65 19.07
C PRO A 208 -1.84 -19.79 18.35
N PRO A 209 -2.46 -20.98 18.21
CA PRO A 209 -1.74 -22.17 17.79
C PRO A 209 -1.33 -22.15 16.31
N SER A 210 -2.18 -21.70 15.39
CA SER A 210 -1.82 -21.64 13.96
C SER A 210 -1.20 -20.29 13.54
N ALA A 211 -0.39 -20.31 12.48
CA ALA A 211 0.13 -19.09 11.87
C ALA A 211 -0.99 -18.18 11.33
N GLY A 212 -2.06 -18.79 10.78
CA GLY A 212 -3.25 -18.06 10.35
C GLY A 212 -3.94 -17.32 11.48
N GLN A 213 -4.15 -17.96 12.63
CA GLN A 213 -4.76 -17.31 13.79
C GLN A 213 -3.90 -16.16 14.32
N ARG A 214 -2.56 -16.33 14.32
CA ARG A 214 -1.64 -15.25 14.69
C ARG A 214 -1.68 -14.09 13.71
N ALA A 215 -1.75 -14.38 12.41
CA ALA A 215 -1.94 -13.36 11.38
C ALA A 215 -3.28 -12.63 11.55
N SER A 216 -4.37 -13.35 11.89
CA SER A 216 -5.67 -12.74 12.18
C SER A 216 -5.59 -11.80 13.39
N VAL A 217 -4.93 -12.19 14.48
CA VAL A 217 -4.73 -11.28 15.63
C VAL A 217 -3.96 -10.02 15.25
N ILE A 218 -2.97 -10.11 14.35
CA ILE A 218 -2.24 -8.93 13.86
C ILE A 218 -3.17 -8.05 13.01
N ALA A 219 -3.92 -8.65 12.09
CA ALA A 219 -4.87 -7.95 11.24
C ALA A 219 -5.97 -7.25 12.07
N ASP A 220 -6.57 -7.95 13.03
CA ASP A 220 -7.62 -7.40 13.90
C ASP A 220 -7.14 -6.19 14.70
N ARG A 221 -5.89 -6.21 15.18
CA ARG A 221 -5.30 -5.06 15.88
C ARG A 221 -5.09 -3.85 14.97
N ILE A 222 -4.71 -4.09 13.72
CA ILE A 222 -4.59 -3.02 12.71
C ILE A 222 -5.98 -2.46 12.41
N GLU A 223 -6.94 -3.33 12.13
CA GLU A 223 -8.31 -2.99 11.70
C GLU A 223 -9.15 -2.34 12.80
N ALA A 224 -8.77 -2.50 14.07
CA ALA A 224 -9.40 -1.82 15.20
C ALA A 224 -9.20 -0.29 15.19
N HIS A 225 -8.34 0.23 14.32
CA HIS A 225 -8.04 1.65 14.19
C HIS A 225 -8.45 2.18 12.80
N THR A 226 -8.63 3.49 12.67
CA THR A 226 -8.85 4.16 11.39
C THR A 226 -7.81 5.26 11.18
N SER A 227 -7.67 5.73 9.94
CA SER A 227 -6.83 6.87 9.60
C SER A 227 -7.29 8.14 10.30
N SER A 228 -6.39 9.12 10.43
CA SER A 228 -6.81 10.48 10.76
C SER A 228 -7.82 10.98 9.73
N PRO A 229 -8.85 11.76 10.11
CA PRO A 229 -9.74 12.38 9.13
C PRO A 229 -9.08 13.55 8.37
N ILE A 230 -8.06 14.17 8.96
CA ILE A 230 -7.34 15.32 8.40
C ILE A 230 -5.86 15.28 8.77
N TRP A 231 -5.06 16.03 8.03
CA TRP A 231 -3.70 16.35 8.37
C TRP A 231 -3.63 17.41 9.48
N GLN A 232 -2.97 17.09 10.60
CA GLN A 232 -2.73 18.03 11.71
C GLN A 232 -1.27 18.47 11.72
N ARG A 233 -1.02 19.75 11.39
CA ARG A 233 0.34 20.30 11.27
C ARG A 233 1.08 20.34 12.61
N GLU A 234 0.38 20.58 13.71
CA GLU A 234 0.99 20.74 15.03
C GLU A 234 1.59 19.44 15.58
N SER A 235 0.92 18.30 15.35
CA SER A 235 1.38 16.98 15.80
C SER A 235 2.64 16.49 15.09
N GLN A 236 3.02 17.12 13.97
CA GLN A 236 4.25 16.79 13.26
C GLN A 236 5.51 17.22 13.95
N THR A 237 5.47 18.32 14.71
CA THR A 237 6.67 18.81 15.38
C THR A 237 7.16 17.76 16.37
N GLU A 238 6.26 17.04 17.03
CA GLU A 238 6.60 15.97 17.96
C GLU A 238 7.12 14.71 17.25
N LEU A 239 6.54 14.33 16.11
CA LEU A 239 6.93 13.14 15.35
C LEU A 239 8.26 13.30 14.58
N ALA A 240 8.68 14.55 14.34
CA ALA A 240 9.89 14.90 13.63
C ALA A 240 11.11 15.18 14.55
N LEU A 241 10.93 15.15 15.87
CA LEU A 241 11.99 15.23 16.88
C LEU A 241 12.65 13.86 17.12
#